data_AF-A0A1V5TPZ6-F1
#
_entry.id   AF-A0A1V5TPZ6-F1
#
_cell.length_a   1.000
_cell.length_b   1.000
_cell.length_c   1.000
_cell.angle_alpha   90.00
_cell.angle_beta   90.00
_cell.angle_gamma   90.00
#
_symmetry.space_group_name_H-M   'P 1'
#
loop_
_entity.id
_entity.type
_entity.pdbx_description
1 polymer ?
#
loop_
_entity_poly.entity_id
_entity_poly.type
_entity_poly.pdbx_seq_one_letter_code
_entity_poly.pdbx_strand_id
1 'polypeptide(L)'
;MVSSSYKGIKFPPLTNKEIEEKYKEAEEEMQEVLEWKKEEEARLKDKKSKPQAISAAKRALIKVERRINTVNGNLIYWKLRKEGKSHFYANLERNEYWDKLKNGNSGNDDKESEDD
;
A
#
# COMPACT_ATOMS: atom_id res chain seq x y z
N MET A 1 12.32 -11.70 -43.09
CA MET A 1 11.69 -10.76 -42.14
C MET A 1 10.56 -11.49 -41.44
N VAL A 2 10.66 -11.76 -40.14
CA VAL A 2 9.55 -12.36 -39.38
C VAL A 2 8.57 -11.24 -39.08
N SER A 3 7.46 -11.18 -39.83
CA SER A 3 6.33 -10.33 -39.50
C SER A 3 5.75 -10.82 -38.17
N SER A 4 6.11 -10.16 -37.08
CA SER A 4 5.52 -10.43 -35.77
C SER A 4 4.09 -9.91 -35.77
N SER A 5 3.17 -10.69 -36.33
CA SER A 5 1.75 -10.39 -36.36
C SER A 5 1.21 -10.33 -34.93
N TYR A 6 0.46 -9.28 -34.59
CA TYR A 6 -0.15 -9.13 -33.27
C TYR A 6 -1.06 -10.33 -33.00
N LYS A 7 -0.74 -11.13 -31.97
CA LYS A 7 -1.46 -12.37 -31.63
C LYS A 7 -2.77 -12.13 -30.85
N GLY A 8 -3.25 -10.89 -30.78
CA GLY A 8 -4.40 -10.52 -29.96
C GLY A 8 -4.07 -10.38 -28.48
N ILE A 9 -5.12 -10.16 -27.68
CA ILE A 9 -5.04 -10.03 -26.23
C ILE A 9 -4.93 -11.42 -25.60
N LYS A 10 -3.87 -11.68 -24.81
CA LYS A 10 -3.63 -12.98 -24.16
C LYS A 10 -4.64 -13.28 -23.03
N PHE A 11 -5.14 -12.26 -22.36
CA PHE A 11 -6.10 -12.38 -21.25
C PHE A 11 -7.19 -11.34 -21.39
N PRO A 12 -8.47 -11.73 -21.40
CA PRO A 12 -9.56 -10.76 -21.48
C PRO A 12 -9.49 -9.78 -20.31
N PRO A 13 -9.97 -8.54 -20.51
CA PRO A 13 -10.08 -7.60 -19.39
C PRO A 13 -11.04 -8.18 -18.34
N LEU A 14 -10.72 -7.91 -17.08
CA LEU A 14 -11.56 -8.30 -15.95
C LEU A 14 -12.98 -7.74 -16.11
N THR A 15 -13.95 -8.55 -15.73
CA THR A 15 -15.36 -8.18 -15.58
C THR A 15 -15.55 -7.28 -14.37
N ASN A 16 -16.68 -6.57 -14.32
CA ASN A 16 -17.01 -5.69 -13.19
C ASN A 16 -17.11 -6.48 -11.87
N LYS A 17 -17.61 -7.72 -11.90
CA LYS A 17 -17.69 -8.59 -10.72
C LYS A 17 -16.30 -8.93 -10.18
N GLU A 18 -15.37 -9.31 -11.05
CA GLU A 18 -13.99 -9.59 -10.64
C GLU A 18 -13.29 -8.33 -10.10
N ILE A 19 -13.59 -7.15 -10.65
CA ILE A 19 -13.06 -5.88 -10.12
C ILE A 19 -13.62 -5.60 -8.72
N GLU A 20 -14.91 -5.84 -8.49
CA GLU A 20 -15.52 -5.68 -7.16
C GLU A 20 -14.96 -6.67 -6.15
N GLU A 21 -14.77 -7.93 -6.52
CA GLU A 21 -14.13 -8.95 -5.68
C GLU A 21 -12.70 -8.52 -5.31
N LYS A 22 -11.91 -8.04 -6.28
CA LYS A 22 -10.56 -7.53 -6.02
C LYS A 22 -10.53 -6.31 -5.12
N TYR A 23 -11.51 -5.42 -5.25
CA TYR A 23 -11.65 -4.28 -4.35
C TYR A 23 -11.96 -4.74 -2.91
N LYS A 24 -12.89 -5.69 -2.76
CA LYS A 24 -13.26 -6.24 -1.46
C LYS A 24 -12.09 -7.00 -0.80
N GLU A 25 -11.36 -7.82 -1.55
CA GLU A 25 -10.13 -8.49 -1.08
C GLU A 25 -9.13 -7.46 -0.51
N ALA A 26 -8.96 -6.32 -1.18
CA ALA A 26 -8.06 -5.27 -0.71
C ALA A 26 -8.57 -4.57 0.55
N GLU A 27 -9.89 -4.43 0.73
CA GLU A 27 -10.50 -3.89 1.96
C GLU A 27 -10.31 -4.85 3.14
N GLU A 28 -10.54 -6.15 2.93
CA GLU A 28 -10.32 -7.20 3.93
C GLU A 28 -8.84 -7.26 4.34
N GLU A 29 -7.92 -7.21 3.38
CA GLU A 29 -6.48 -7.16 3.66
C GLU A 29 -6.11 -5.93 4.49
N MET A 30 -6.70 -4.77 4.21
CA MET A 30 -6.44 -3.57 5.01
C MET A 30 -6.90 -3.75 6.46
N GLN A 31 -8.05 -4.40 6.70
CA GLN A 31 -8.54 -4.67 8.05
C GLN A 31 -7.55 -5.55 8.83
N GLU A 32 -7.10 -6.65 8.24
CA GLU A 32 -6.11 -7.54 8.86
C GLU A 32 -4.81 -6.80 9.22
N VAL A 33 -4.30 -5.98 8.30
CA VAL A 33 -3.07 -5.22 8.52
C VAL A 33 -3.23 -4.18 9.64
N LEU A 34 -4.41 -3.55 9.74
CA LEU A 34 -4.71 -2.61 10.82
C LEU A 34 -4.87 -3.31 12.17
N GLU A 35 -5.41 -4.52 12.20
CA GLU A 35 -5.44 -5.35 13.41
C GLU A 35 -4.03 -5.71 13.86
N TRP A 36 -3.18 -6.17 12.94
CA TRP A 36 -1.77 -6.45 13.25
C TRP A 36 -1.04 -5.21 13.77
N LYS A 37 -1.31 -4.01 13.21
CA LYS A 37 -0.79 -2.74 13.74
C LYS A 37 -1.16 -2.55 15.21
N LYS A 38 -2.43 -2.73 15.57
CA LYS A 38 -2.93 -2.55 16.94
C LYS A 38 -2.28 -3.53 17.92
N GLU A 39 -2.10 -4.78 17.51
CA GLU A 39 -1.43 -5.81 18.32
C GLU A 39 0.02 -5.43 18.64
N GLU A 40 0.78 -5.01 17.63
CA GLU A 40 2.18 -4.60 17.82
C GLU A 40 2.30 -3.30 18.62
N GLU A 41 1.38 -2.34 18.46
CA GLU A 41 1.31 -1.14 19.29
C GLU A 41 1.00 -1.47 20.76
N ALA A 42 0.11 -2.43 21.02
CA ALA A 42 -0.16 -2.91 22.38
C ALA A 42 1.10 -3.53 23.00
N ARG A 43 1.85 -4.31 22.21
CA ARG A 43 3.11 -4.94 22.63
C ARG A 43 4.20 -3.92 23.00
N LEU A 44 4.22 -2.75 22.36
CA LEU A 44 5.12 -1.65 22.75
C LEU A 44 4.76 -0.99 24.08
N LYS A 45 3.47 -0.96 24.42
CA LYS A 45 2.96 -0.34 25.66
C LYS A 45 3.05 -1.27 26.87
N ASP A 46 3.27 -2.56 26.64
CA ASP A 46 3.41 -3.54 27.70
C ASP A 46 4.71 -3.34 28.49
N LYS A 47 4.57 -2.83 29.72
CA LYS A 47 5.67 -2.58 30.66
C LYS A 47 6.41 -3.84 31.09
N LYS A 48 5.83 -5.03 30.88
CA LYS A 48 6.44 -6.33 31.23
C LYS A 48 7.21 -6.94 30.07
N SER A 49 7.13 -6.37 28.88
CA SER A 49 7.79 -6.91 27.70
C SER A 49 9.32 -6.77 27.78
N LYS A 50 10.02 -7.83 27.38
CA LYS A 50 11.49 -7.85 27.33
C LYS A 50 12.00 -6.82 26.29
N PRO A 51 13.19 -6.21 26.49
CA PRO A 51 13.75 -5.25 25.54
C PRO A 51 13.85 -5.77 24.10
N GLN A 52 14.15 -7.06 23.92
CA GLN A 52 14.20 -7.65 22.57
C GLN A 52 12.82 -7.72 21.91
N ALA A 53 11.77 -7.99 22.69
CA ALA A 53 10.39 -8.03 22.19
C ALA A 53 9.91 -6.63 21.77
N ILE A 54 10.27 -5.60 22.53
CA ILE A 54 10.00 -4.20 22.18
C ILE A 54 10.73 -3.82 20.88
N SER A 55 12.02 -4.18 20.76
CA SER A 55 12.80 -3.93 19.54
C SER A 55 12.21 -4.64 18.32
N ALA A 56 11.74 -5.88 18.48
CA ALA A 56 11.06 -6.63 17.44
C ALA A 56 9.74 -5.96 17.02
N ALA A 57 8.90 -5.54 17.98
CA ALA A 57 7.65 -4.85 17.71
C ALA A 57 7.85 -3.53 16.96
N LYS A 58 8.88 -2.73 17.31
CA LYS A 58 9.24 -1.52 16.55
C LYS A 58 9.55 -1.83 15.08
N ARG A 59 10.34 -2.88 14.82
CA ARG A 59 10.66 -3.31 13.45
C ARG A 59 9.43 -3.88 12.73
N ALA A 60 8.54 -4.55 13.45
CA ALA A 60 7.28 -5.05 12.89
C ALA A 60 6.39 -3.88 12.44
N LEU A 61 6.25 -2.83 13.25
CA LEU A 61 5.47 -1.65 12.89
C LEU A 61 5.96 -0.96 11.61
N ILE A 62 7.27 -0.86 11.39
CA ILE A 62 7.83 -0.34 10.13
C ILE A 62 7.40 -1.21 8.93
N LYS A 63 7.35 -2.53 9.10
CA LYS A 63 6.89 -3.45 8.03
C LYS A 63 5.39 -3.33 7.80
N VAL A 64 4.62 -3.21 8.88
CA VAL A 64 3.17 -3.01 8.84
C VAL A 64 2.84 -1.70 8.11
N GLU A 65 3.54 -0.61 8.40
CA GLU A 65 3.37 0.67 7.71
C GLU A 65 3.64 0.56 6.20
N ARG A 66 4.72 -0.13 5.81
CA ARG A 66 4.98 -0.41 4.39
C ARG A 66 3.86 -1.23 3.74
N ARG A 67 3.28 -2.18 4.48
CA ARG A 67 2.14 -2.98 3.99
C ARG A 67 0.90 -2.12 3.85
N ILE A 68 0.55 -1.29 4.84
CA ILE A 68 -0.55 -0.32 4.78
C ILE A 68 -0.43 0.54 3.52
N ASN A 69 0.75 1.08 3.25
CA ASN A 69 1.00 1.88 2.04
C ASN A 69 0.81 1.07 0.75
N THR A 70 1.22 -0.21 0.74
CA THR A 70 1.00 -1.08 -0.42
C THR A 70 -0.49 -1.31 -0.66
N VAL A 71 -1.24 -1.65 0.39
CA VAL A 71 -2.68 -1.92 0.31
C VAL A 71 -3.46 -0.66 -0.04
N ASN A 72 -3.10 0.51 0.49
CA ASN A 72 -3.69 1.80 0.11
C ASN A 72 -3.54 2.08 -1.39
N GLY A 73 -2.36 1.84 -1.96
CA GLY A 73 -2.16 1.96 -3.41
C GLY A 73 -3.06 1.02 -4.21
N ASN A 74 -3.25 -0.21 -3.73
CA ASN A 74 -4.16 -1.17 -4.35
C ASN A 74 -5.63 -0.77 -4.22
N LEU A 75 -6.04 -0.25 -3.06
CA LEU A 75 -7.38 0.28 -2.82
C LEU A 75 -7.69 1.45 -3.77
N ILE A 76 -6.77 2.39 -3.93
CA ILE A 76 -6.91 3.51 -4.90
C ILE A 76 -7.13 2.94 -6.30
N TYR A 77 -6.27 2.01 -6.72
CA TYR A 77 -6.35 1.41 -8.05
C TYR A 77 -7.69 0.67 -8.27
N TRP A 78 -8.08 -0.22 -7.36
CA TRP A 78 -9.30 -1.02 -7.51
C TRP A 78 -10.57 -0.19 -7.36
N LYS A 79 -10.56 0.84 -6.50
CA LYS A 79 -11.66 1.81 -6.39
C LYS A 79 -11.90 2.52 -7.72
N LEU A 80 -10.85 3.05 -8.33
CA LEU A 80 -10.96 3.72 -9.64
C LEU A 80 -11.43 2.76 -10.73
N ARG A 81 -10.97 1.51 -10.71
CA ARG A 81 -11.46 0.47 -11.63
C ARG A 81 -12.94 0.17 -11.42
N LYS A 82 -13.40 0.10 -10.18
CA LYS A 82 -14.82 -0.10 -9.81
C LYS A 82 -15.68 1.09 -10.26
N GLU A 83 -15.14 2.30 -10.20
CA GLU A 83 -15.78 3.53 -10.71
C GLU A 83 -15.78 3.64 -12.25
N GLY A 84 -15.23 2.64 -12.97
CA GLY A 84 -15.22 2.59 -14.42
C GLY A 84 -14.05 3.33 -15.08
N LYS A 85 -13.04 3.76 -14.32
CA LYS A 85 -11.82 4.35 -14.87
C LYS A 85 -10.99 3.28 -15.58
N SER A 86 -10.22 3.72 -16.58
CA SER A 86 -9.34 2.82 -17.33
C SER A 86 -8.22 2.28 -16.46
N HIS A 87 -7.67 1.11 -16.84
CA HIS A 87 -6.48 0.54 -16.20
C HIS A 87 -5.30 1.52 -16.15
N PHE A 88 -5.12 2.27 -17.24
CA PHE A 88 -4.06 3.28 -17.34
C PHE A 88 -4.23 4.40 -16.31
N TYR A 89 -5.43 4.97 -16.23
CA TYR A 89 -5.73 6.04 -15.27
C TYR A 89 -5.54 5.57 -13.83
N ALA A 90 -6.09 4.41 -13.47
CA ALA A 90 -5.95 3.85 -12.14
C ALA A 90 -4.49 3.57 -11.75
N ASN A 91 -3.65 3.15 -12.70
CA ASN A 91 -2.21 2.97 -12.47
C ASN A 91 -1.48 4.29 -12.25
N LEU A 92 -1.85 5.34 -12.99
CA LEU A 92 -1.25 6.66 -12.85
C LEU A 92 -1.46 7.20 -11.43
N GLU A 93 -2.70 7.17 -10.94
CA GLU A 93 -3.06 7.58 -9.57
C GLU A 93 -2.35 6.75 -8.50
N ARG A 94 -2.25 5.43 -8.70
CA ARG A 94 -1.49 4.55 -7.78
C ARG A 94 -0.01 4.92 -7.75
N ASN A 95 0.59 5.20 -8.90
CA ASN A 95 2.01 5.58 -8.98
C ASN A 95 2.23 6.95 -8.33
N GLU A 96 1.35 7.93 -8.58
CA GLU A 96 1.41 9.23 -7.92
C GLU A 96 1.34 9.10 -6.39
N TYR A 97 0.50 8.20 -5.89
CA TYR A 97 0.44 7.90 -4.46
C TYR A 97 1.79 7.38 -3.94
N TRP A 98 2.43 6.44 -4.64
CA TRP A 98 3.74 5.93 -4.23
C TRP A 98 4.86 6.97 -4.34
N ASP A 99 4.82 7.83 -5.36
CA ASP A 99 5.79 8.92 -5.51
C ASP A 99 5.64 9.96 -4.40
N LYS A 100 4.40 10.29 -4.01
CA LYS A 100 4.12 11.13 -2.84
C LYS A 100 4.67 10.53 -1.55
N LEU A 101 4.60 9.22 -1.38
CA LEU A 101 5.19 8.56 -0.20
C LEU A 101 6.73 8.62 -0.19
N LYS A 102 7.38 8.43 -1.35
CA LYS A 102 8.85 8.47 -1.45
C LYS A 102 9.39 9.88 -1.28
N ASN A 103 8.77 10.86 -1.95
CA ASN A 103 9.26 12.25 -2.01
C ASN A 103 8.65 13.15 -0.93
N GLY A 104 7.54 12.75 -0.31
CA GLY A 104 6.97 13.45 0.85
C GLY A 104 7.77 13.18 2.13
N ASN A 105 8.53 12.09 2.20
CA ASN A 105 9.37 11.76 3.35
C ASN A 105 10.78 12.39 3.26
N SER A 106 11.15 12.99 2.13
CA SER A 106 12.43 13.70 1.95
C SER A 106 12.36 15.19 2.30
N GLY A 107 11.24 15.66 2.87
CA GLY A 107 11.03 17.08 3.21
C GLY A 107 10.90 17.38 4.70
N ASN A 108 11.17 16.41 5.59
CA ASN A 108 10.96 16.57 7.03
C ASN A 108 12.24 16.43 7.88
N ASP A 109 13.42 16.36 7.24
CA ASP A 109 14.74 16.29 7.91
C ASP A 109 15.54 17.62 7.84
N ASP A 110 15.02 18.69 7.22
CA ASP A 110 15.73 19.98 7.07
C ASP A 110 15.12 21.13 7.93
N LYS A 111 14.60 20.83 9.13
CA LYS A 111 14.22 21.85 10.11
C LYS A 111 14.64 21.48 11.53
N GLU A 112 15.93 21.26 11.74
CA GLU A 112 16.57 21.39 13.06
C GLU A 112 18.02 21.88 12.87
N SER A 113 18.17 23.11 12.40
CA SER A 113 19.35 23.92 12.69
C SER A 113 19.04 25.38 12.41
N GLU A 114 19.38 26.23 13.38
CA GLU A 114 19.16 27.68 13.44
C GLU A 114 17.82 28.07 14.08
N ASP A 115 17.81 28.12 15.41
CA ASP A 115 17.44 29.34 16.14
C ASP A 115 18.06 29.30 17.57
N ASP A 116 18.96 30.27 17.79
CA ASP A 116 19.55 30.86 19.02
C ASP A 116 20.30 30.03 20.08
#